data_AF-A0A2V7G7L7-F1
#
_entry.id   AF-A0A2V7G7L7-F1
#
_cell.length_a   1.000
_cell.length_b   1.000
_cell.length_c   1.000
_cell.angle_alpha   90.00
_cell.angle_beta   90.00
_cell.angle_gamma   90.00
#
_symmetry.space_group_name_H-M   'P 1'
#
loop_
_entity.id
_entity.type
_entity.pdbx_description
1 polymer ?
#
loop_
_entity_poly.entity_id
_entity_poly.type
_entity_poly.pdbx_seq_one_letter_code
_entity_poly.pdbx_strand_id
1 'polypeptide(L)'
;VPVTVIEAGPCPVVQVAGDRVQLGFEQRKATRTPKALLGHAKKAGLEAAPRVLRSFFIVGDAAPKPGEAVTVTIFQAGETVKVTGVTKGRGFQGVVHRHHFAGGPETHGNTRHRKPGSIAPGTDPSRIIKGKRMPGHMGAERFTELGLKIVKVDAERNLLFVRGAVPGPTNGLLTVRKQGGRSRHD
;
A
#
# COMPACT_ATOMS: atom_id res chain seq x y z
N VAL A 1 13.34 12.55 15.11
CA VAL A 1 12.41 12.43 13.95
C VAL A 1 11.84 11.02 13.95
N PRO A 2 10.50 10.81 13.89
CA PRO A 2 9.94 9.47 13.80
C PRO A 2 10.24 8.84 12.43
N VAL A 3 10.83 7.65 12.44
CA VAL A 3 11.29 6.94 11.24
C VAL A 3 10.69 5.54 11.20
N THR A 4 10.17 5.15 10.05
CA THR A 4 9.74 3.79 9.75
C THR A 4 10.83 3.09 8.95
N VAL A 5 11.20 1.88 9.37
CA VAL A 5 12.16 1.02 8.68
C VAL A 5 11.41 0.10 7.72
N ILE A 6 11.83 0.07 6.46
CA ILE A 6 11.27 -0.77 5.42
C ILE A 6 12.38 -1.68 4.88
N GLU A 7 12.16 -2.98 4.87
CA GLU A 7 13.00 -3.94 4.14
C GLU A 7 12.53 -3.97 2.68
N ALA A 8 13.42 -3.60 1.75
CA ALA A 8 13.07 -3.35 0.36
C ALA A 8 13.98 -4.08 -0.65
N GLY A 9 14.60 -5.21 -0.24
CA GLY A 9 15.39 -5.99 -1.21
C GLY A 9 15.98 -7.29 -0.67
N PRO A 10 16.50 -8.14 -1.58
CA PRO A 10 16.58 -7.91 -3.03
C PRO A 10 15.27 -8.21 -3.78
N CYS A 11 14.94 -7.39 -4.79
CA CYS A 11 13.74 -7.55 -5.63
C CYS A 11 14.12 -8.00 -7.06
N PRO A 12 14.09 -9.32 -7.38
CA PRO A 12 14.46 -9.80 -8.71
C PRO A 12 13.44 -9.45 -9.80
N VAL A 13 13.92 -9.16 -11.01
CA VAL A 13 13.10 -9.00 -12.22
C VAL A 13 12.71 -10.37 -12.74
N VAL A 14 11.41 -10.63 -12.86
CA VAL A 14 10.87 -11.92 -13.32
C VAL A 14 10.50 -11.89 -14.79
N GLN A 15 9.88 -10.80 -15.24
CA GLN A 15 9.44 -10.68 -16.62
C GLN A 15 9.47 -9.22 -17.06
N VAL A 16 9.84 -9.01 -18.32
CA VAL A 16 9.65 -7.75 -19.02
C VAL A 16 8.65 -8.00 -20.16
N ALA A 17 7.59 -7.20 -20.21
CA ALA A 17 6.53 -7.30 -21.20
C ALA A 17 6.18 -5.89 -21.69
N GLY A 18 6.65 -5.54 -22.89
CA GLY A 18 6.54 -4.18 -23.43
C GLY A 18 7.10 -3.17 -22.43
N ASP A 19 6.29 -2.16 -22.08
CA ASP A 19 6.67 -1.06 -21.18
C ASP A 19 6.52 -1.40 -19.69
N ARG A 20 6.42 -2.70 -19.33
CA ARG A 20 6.19 -3.15 -17.95
C ARG A 20 7.23 -4.15 -17.49
N VAL A 21 7.71 -3.95 -16.28
CA VAL A 21 8.62 -4.85 -15.57
C VAL A 21 7.89 -5.47 -14.39
N GLN A 22 7.92 -6.79 -14.27
CA GLN A 22 7.42 -7.54 -13.14
C GLN A 22 8.56 -7.82 -12.16
N LEU A 23 8.44 -7.28 -10.95
CA LEU A 23 9.37 -7.51 -9.84
C LEU A 23 8.80 -8.55 -8.88
N GLY A 24 9.69 -9.39 -8.36
CA GLY A 24 9.44 -10.32 -7.27
C GLY A 24 9.88 -9.76 -5.92
N PHE A 25 9.17 -10.12 -4.85
CA PHE A 25 9.56 -9.84 -3.46
C PHE A 25 9.23 -11.03 -2.56
N GLU A 26 10.10 -11.27 -1.56
CA GLU A 26 10.16 -12.46 -0.69
C GLU A 26 10.29 -13.80 -1.42
N GLN A 27 10.99 -14.76 -0.84
CA GLN A 27 11.08 -16.11 -1.40
C GLN A 27 9.96 -17.01 -0.84
N ARG A 28 9.32 -17.79 -1.71
CA ARG A 28 8.34 -18.81 -1.31
C ARG A 28 8.97 -20.20 -1.38
N LYS A 29 8.82 -20.99 -0.31
CA LYS A 29 9.26 -22.40 -0.29
C LYS A 29 8.66 -23.18 -1.46
N ALA A 30 9.47 -24.02 -2.10
CA ALA A 30 9.05 -24.79 -3.29
C ALA A 30 7.80 -25.64 -3.04
N THR A 31 7.70 -26.27 -1.86
CA THR A 31 6.54 -27.09 -1.45
C THR A 31 5.22 -26.30 -1.36
N ARG A 32 5.30 -24.99 -1.12
CA ARG A 32 4.12 -24.12 -1.04
C ARG A 32 3.83 -23.42 -2.36
N THR A 33 4.63 -23.62 -3.40
CA THR A 33 4.54 -22.85 -4.66
C THR A 33 3.86 -23.67 -5.75
N PRO A 34 2.84 -23.12 -6.44
CA PRO A 34 2.20 -23.83 -7.55
C PRO A 34 3.18 -23.99 -8.72
N LYS A 35 3.10 -25.13 -9.43
CA LYS A 35 4.01 -25.49 -10.53
C LYS A 35 4.13 -24.42 -11.61
N ALA A 36 3.03 -23.74 -11.94
CA ALA A 36 3.01 -22.65 -12.92
C ALA A 36 3.91 -21.46 -12.53
N LEU A 37 3.89 -21.06 -11.25
CA LEU A 37 4.76 -19.98 -10.75
C LEU A 37 6.23 -20.40 -10.71
N LEU A 38 6.52 -21.67 -10.41
CA LEU A 38 7.89 -22.20 -10.49
C LEU A 38 8.41 -22.19 -11.93
N GLY A 39 7.60 -22.59 -12.91
CA GLY A 39 7.98 -22.52 -14.33
C GLY A 39 8.25 -21.09 -14.78
N HIS A 40 7.41 -20.14 -14.35
CA HIS A 40 7.59 -18.71 -14.64
C HIS A 40 8.89 -18.16 -14.05
N ALA A 41 9.18 -18.46 -12.78
CA ALA A 41 10.42 -18.04 -12.12
C ALA A 41 11.68 -18.68 -12.74
N LYS A 42 11.61 -19.96 -13.10
CA LYS A 42 12.70 -20.67 -13.78
C LYS A 42 13.04 -20.06 -15.15
N LYS A 43 12.04 -19.60 -15.90
CA LYS A 43 12.26 -18.89 -17.17
C LYS A 43 13.05 -17.60 -16.98
N ALA A 44 12.95 -16.97 -15.82
CA ALA A 44 13.70 -15.78 -15.44
C ALA A 44 15.08 -16.09 -14.82
N GLY A 45 15.47 -17.36 -14.70
CA GLY A 45 16.73 -17.78 -14.07
C GLY A 45 16.71 -17.76 -12.53
N LEU A 46 15.54 -17.70 -11.90
CA LEU A 46 15.41 -17.66 -10.44
C LEU A 46 15.23 -19.07 -9.85
N GLU A 47 16.03 -19.39 -8.84
CA GLU A 47 15.96 -20.69 -8.13
C GLU A 47 14.68 -20.82 -7.29
N ALA A 48 14.23 -19.72 -6.69
CA ALA A 48 13.03 -19.65 -5.88
C ALA A 48 11.98 -18.73 -6.53
N ALA A 49 10.72 -19.17 -6.53
CA ALA A 49 9.64 -18.29 -6.96
C ALA A 49 9.39 -17.21 -5.90
N PRO A 50 9.25 -15.94 -6.32
CA PRO A 50 8.91 -14.89 -5.38
C PRO A 50 7.48 -15.08 -4.85
N ARG A 51 7.27 -14.75 -3.56
CA ARG A 51 5.95 -14.83 -2.91
C ARG A 51 5.01 -13.78 -3.48
N VAL A 52 5.54 -12.59 -3.77
CA VAL A 52 4.79 -11.45 -4.28
C VAL A 52 5.34 -11.06 -5.63
N LEU A 53 4.44 -10.90 -6.60
CA LEU A 53 4.75 -10.39 -7.92
C LEU A 53 3.99 -9.09 -8.14
N ARG A 54 4.68 -8.02 -8.52
CA ARG A 54 4.06 -6.73 -8.87
C ARG A 54 4.69 -6.16 -10.13
N SER A 55 3.84 -5.64 -11.01
CA SER A 55 4.27 -5.01 -12.26
C SER A 55 4.33 -3.50 -12.12
N PHE A 56 5.40 -2.92 -12.63
CA PHE A 56 5.69 -1.51 -12.68
C PHE A 56 5.85 -1.07 -14.14
N PHE A 57 5.53 0.19 -14.41
CA PHE A 57 5.86 0.79 -15.70
C PHE A 57 7.34 1.13 -15.72
N ILE A 58 8.00 0.86 -16.85
CA ILE A 58 9.37 1.30 -17.13
C ILE A 58 9.34 2.82 -17.31
N VAL A 59 10.31 3.51 -16.72
CA VAL A 59 10.49 4.96 -16.89
C VAL A 59 11.91 5.15 -17.42
N GLY A 60 12.04 5.53 -18.69
CA GLY A 60 13.32 5.66 -19.42
C GLY A 60 13.52 4.57 -20.49
N ASP A 61 14.64 4.66 -21.22
CA ASP A 61 14.94 3.83 -22.39
C ASP A 61 15.62 2.48 -22.05
N ALA A 62 16.12 2.32 -20.82
CA ALA A 62 16.81 1.11 -20.39
C ALA A 62 15.83 0.11 -19.75
N ALA A 63 15.42 -0.91 -20.51
CA ALA A 63 14.67 -2.03 -19.97
C ALA A 63 15.61 -2.97 -19.18
N PRO A 64 15.33 -3.24 -17.89
CA PRO A 64 16.16 -4.15 -17.09
C PRO A 64 16.05 -5.58 -17.61
N LYS A 65 17.08 -6.40 -17.40
CA LYS A 65 17.05 -7.79 -17.89
C LYS A 65 16.33 -8.71 -16.91
N PRO A 66 15.59 -9.75 -17.37
CA PRO A 66 15.10 -10.81 -16.49
C PRO A 66 16.26 -11.43 -15.70
N GLY A 67 16.06 -11.63 -14.40
CA GLY A 67 17.07 -12.14 -13.46
C GLY A 67 17.88 -11.06 -12.73
N GLU A 68 17.83 -9.80 -13.17
CA GLU A 68 18.52 -8.71 -12.49
C GLU A 68 17.86 -8.38 -11.14
N ALA A 69 18.65 -8.13 -10.11
CA ALA A 69 18.16 -7.80 -8.78
C ALA A 69 18.11 -6.28 -8.58
N VAL A 70 16.91 -5.74 -8.36
CA VAL A 70 16.74 -4.35 -7.95
C VAL A 70 16.94 -4.24 -6.44
N THR A 71 17.87 -3.39 -6.02
CA THR A 71 18.20 -3.14 -4.61
C THR A 71 17.81 -1.72 -4.19
N VAL A 72 17.96 -1.42 -2.90
CA VAL A 72 17.63 -0.08 -2.33
C VAL A 72 18.52 1.05 -2.85
N THR A 73 19.60 0.74 -3.57
CA THR A 73 20.56 1.69 -4.15
C THR A 73 19.93 2.63 -5.19
N ILE A 74 18.74 2.30 -5.70
CA ILE A 74 17.96 3.17 -6.60
C ILE A 74 17.49 4.46 -5.93
N PHE A 75 17.52 4.52 -4.60
CA PHE A 75 17.09 5.67 -3.82
C PHE A 75 18.27 6.38 -3.17
N GLN A 76 18.14 7.69 -2.99
CA GLN A 76 19.11 8.49 -2.25
C GLN A 76 18.50 9.13 -1.01
N ALA A 77 19.32 9.38 0.01
CA ALA A 77 18.89 10.12 1.19
C ALA A 77 18.47 11.55 0.80
N GLY A 78 17.37 12.03 1.38
CA GLY A 78 16.79 13.34 1.06
C GLY A 78 15.74 13.32 -0.05
N GLU A 79 15.63 12.24 -0.84
CA GLU A 79 14.61 12.14 -1.88
C GLU A 79 13.19 11.96 -1.31
N THR A 80 12.21 12.43 -2.09
CA THR A 80 10.78 12.27 -1.79
C THR A 80 10.21 11.05 -2.51
N VAL A 81 9.56 10.17 -1.75
CA VAL A 81 8.91 8.96 -2.23
C VAL A 81 7.43 8.95 -1.88
N LYS A 82 6.69 8.18 -2.68
CA LYS A 82 5.33 7.75 -2.35
C LYS A 82 5.34 6.28 -1.97
N VAL A 83 4.63 5.94 -0.90
CA VAL A 83 4.56 4.57 -0.40
C VAL A 83 3.12 4.11 -0.43
N THR A 84 2.87 3.05 -1.19
CA THR A 84 1.57 2.41 -1.31
C THR A 84 1.55 1.12 -0.50
N GLY A 85 0.50 0.92 0.31
CA GLY A 85 0.32 -0.28 1.13
C GLY A 85 -1.15 -0.60 1.31
N VAL A 86 -1.41 -1.67 2.06
CA VAL A 86 -2.77 -2.03 2.51
C VAL A 86 -2.94 -1.53 3.94
N THR A 87 -3.93 -0.69 4.19
CA THR A 87 -4.17 -0.12 5.51
C THR A 87 -4.59 -1.20 6.51
N LYS A 88 -4.33 -0.94 7.81
CA LYS A 88 -4.80 -1.83 8.89
C LYS A 88 -6.33 -1.95 8.82
N GLY A 89 -6.82 -3.19 8.69
CA GLY A 89 -8.24 -3.48 8.77
C GLY A 89 -8.79 -3.18 10.16
N ARG A 90 -9.96 -2.54 10.20
CA ARG A 90 -10.69 -2.24 11.45
C ARG A 90 -12.01 -3.00 11.52
N GLY A 91 -12.33 -3.86 10.55
CA GLY A 91 -13.58 -4.62 10.51
C GLY A 91 -14.79 -3.72 10.24
N PHE A 92 -15.98 -4.16 10.67
CA PHE A 92 -17.22 -3.38 10.53
C PHE A 92 -17.25 -2.24 11.54
N GLN A 93 -17.25 -1.00 11.04
CA GLN A 93 -17.18 0.20 11.86
C GLN A 93 -18.45 1.03 11.77
N GLY A 94 -18.84 1.60 12.92
CA GLY A 94 -19.93 2.56 13.04
C GLY A 94 -19.61 3.90 12.38
N VAL A 95 -20.64 4.72 12.15
CA VAL A 95 -20.49 6.02 11.46
C VAL A 95 -19.62 7.03 12.19
N VAL A 96 -19.57 6.98 13.52
CA VAL A 96 -18.72 7.87 14.33
C VAL A 96 -17.25 7.58 14.06
N HIS A 97 -16.82 6.32 14.08
CA HIS A 97 -15.42 5.98 13.84
C HIS A 97 -15.03 6.05 12.35
N ARG A 98 -15.93 5.61 11.47
CA ARG A 98 -15.66 5.51 10.03
C ARG A 98 -15.71 6.86 9.30
N HIS A 99 -16.66 7.72 9.68
CA HIS A 99 -16.96 8.97 8.95
C HIS A 99 -16.89 10.21 9.85
N HIS A 100 -16.40 10.08 11.09
CA HIS A 100 -16.26 11.17 12.05
C HIS A 100 -17.57 11.91 12.35
N PHE A 101 -18.69 11.20 12.40
CA PHE A 101 -19.98 11.78 12.80
C PHE A 101 -19.95 12.18 14.28
N ALA A 102 -20.55 13.33 14.62
CA ALA A 102 -20.56 13.84 16.00
C ALA A 102 -21.36 12.97 16.98
N GLY A 103 -22.44 12.32 16.51
CA GLY A 103 -23.39 11.62 17.38
C GLY A 103 -24.47 12.56 17.94
N GLY A 104 -25.23 12.07 18.91
CA GLY A 104 -26.22 12.84 19.67
C GLY A 104 -25.73 13.14 21.09
N PRO A 105 -26.45 14.00 21.85
CA PRO A 105 -26.08 14.33 23.22
C PRO A 105 -26.08 13.08 24.12
N GLU A 106 -25.21 13.06 25.13
CA GLU A 106 -25.10 11.94 26.09
C GLU A 106 -26.19 12.00 27.17
N THR A 107 -26.73 13.18 27.47
CA THR A 107 -27.75 13.42 28.52
C THR A 107 -29.12 13.81 27.94
N HIS A 108 -30.05 14.26 28.81
CA HIS A 108 -31.40 14.72 28.45
C HIS A 108 -32.28 13.67 27.76
N GLY A 109 -32.23 12.41 28.23
CA GLY A 109 -33.14 11.35 27.80
C GLY A 109 -32.86 10.77 26.41
N ASN A 110 -31.73 11.11 25.78
CA ASN A 110 -31.34 10.50 24.52
C ASN A 110 -30.96 9.02 24.72
N THR A 111 -31.42 8.15 23.83
CA THR A 111 -31.08 6.71 23.81
C THR A 111 -30.22 6.32 22.60
N ARG A 112 -29.88 7.30 21.74
CA ARG A 112 -29.31 7.07 20.40
C ARG A 112 -28.03 7.89 20.19
N HIS A 113 -27.08 7.78 21.10
CA HIS A 113 -25.85 8.59 21.12
C HIS A 113 -24.97 8.44 19.87
N ARG A 114 -24.84 7.22 19.31
CA ARG A 114 -23.90 6.94 18.20
C ARG A 114 -24.58 6.56 16.88
N LYS A 115 -25.86 6.89 16.73
CA LYS A 115 -26.63 6.60 15.50
C LYS A 115 -26.35 7.64 14.40
N PRO A 116 -26.54 7.30 13.12
CA PRO A 116 -26.26 8.21 11.99
C PRO A 116 -27.23 9.39 11.85
N GLY A 117 -28.33 9.42 12.60
CA GLY A 117 -29.40 10.41 12.42
C GLY A 117 -30.19 10.15 11.13
N SER A 118 -30.66 11.22 10.48
CA SER A 118 -31.44 11.12 9.24
C SER A 118 -30.58 10.68 8.05
N ILE A 119 -31.05 9.65 7.33
CA ILE A 119 -30.33 9.05 6.21
C ILE A 119 -30.72 9.65 4.85
N ALA A 120 -31.95 10.18 4.72
CA ALA A 120 -32.49 10.77 3.50
C ALA A 120 -33.65 11.72 3.84
N PRO A 121 -33.97 12.69 2.97
CA PRO A 121 -35.23 13.43 3.05
C PRO A 121 -36.41 12.51 2.68
N GLY A 122 -37.63 12.89 3.09
CA GLY A 122 -38.87 12.12 2.91
C GLY A 122 -39.33 12.07 1.45
N THR A 123 -40.26 12.95 1.05
CA THR A 123 -41.00 12.86 -0.22
C THR A 123 -40.14 12.93 -1.47
N ASP A 124 -39.24 13.91 -1.58
CA ASP A 124 -38.32 14.02 -2.72
C ASP A 124 -36.88 13.91 -2.21
N PRO A 125 -36.12 12.84 -2.56
CA PRO A 125 -36.31 11.87 -3.63
C PRO A 125 -36.86 10.49 -3.19
N SER A 126 -37.49 10.36 -2.00
CA SER A 126 -38.06 9.10 -1.47
C SER A 126 -37.12 7.87 -1.47
N ARG A 127 -35.81 8.10 -1.51
CA ARG A 127 -34.79 7.05 -1.54
C ARG A 127 -33.49 7.51 -0.93
N ILE A 128 -32.67 6.56 -0.52
CA ILE A 128 -31.30 6.83 -0.07
C ILE A 128 -30.43 7.11 -1.29
N ILE A 129 -29.78 8.27 -1.30
CA ILE A 129 -28.87 8.66 -2.38
C ILE A 129 -27.62 7.78 -2.35
N LYS A 130 -27.18 7.31 -3.52
CA LYS A 130 -25.96 6.49 -3.66
C LYS A 130 -24.75 7.22 -3.07
N GLY A 131 -23.89 6.50 -2.37
CA GLY A 131 -22.73 7.07 -1.68
C GLY A 131 -23.04 7.74 -0.33
N LYS A 132 -24.28 7.64 0.18
CA LYS A 132 -24.60 8.07 1.55
C LYS A 132 -23.67 7.39 2.55
N ARG A 133 -23.03 8.19 3.40
CA ARG A 133 -22.13 7.71 4.45
C ARG A 133 -22.89 6.88 5.48
N MET A 134 -22.53 5.61 5.57
CA MET A 134 -23.17 4.59 6.39
C MET A 134 -22.12 3.72 7.08
N PRO A 135 -22.50 2.96 8.13
CA PRO A 135 -21.57 2.02 8.76
C PRO A 135 -21.13 0.94 7.76
N GLY A 136 -20.00 0.30 8.02
CA GLY A 136 -19.47 -0.73 7.12
C GLY A 136 -18.01 -1.03 7.36
N HIS A 137 -17.45 -1.90 6.52
CA HIS A 137 -16.05 -2.27 6.61
C HIS A 137 -15.13 -1.05 6.44
N MET A 138 -14.13 -0.93 7.31
CA MET A 138 -13.14 0.16 7.30
C MET A 138 -11.72 -0.42 7.31
N GLY A 139 -10.84 0.16 6.51
CA GLY A 139 -9.46 -0.32 6.33
C GLY A 139 -9.38 -1.54 5.41
N ALA A 140 -8.21 -2.21 5.43
CA ALA A 140 -7.84 -3.26 4.47
C ALA A 140 -7.95 -2.80 3.00
N GLU A 141 -7.82 -1.51 2.78
CA GLU A 141 -7.88 -0.89 1.45
C GLU A 141 -6.50 -0.43 1.03
N ARG A 142 -6.30 -0.32 -0.29
CA ARG A 142 -5.04 0.18 -0.85
C ARG A 142 -4.97 1.69 -0.67
N PHE A 143 -3.98 2.15 0.08
CA PHE A 143 -3.74 3.57 0.31
C PHE A 143 -2.31 3.94 -0.08
N THR A 144 -2.13 5.16 -0.59
CA THR A 144 -0.81 5.69 -0.96
C THR A 144 -0.54 6.95 -0.19
N GLU A 145 0.48 6.91 0.66
CA GLU A 145 1.00 8.09 1.32
C GLU A 145 1.98 8.80 0.37
N LEU A 146 1.86 10.12 0.29
CA LEU A 146 2.64 10.97 -0.61
C LEU A 146 3.56 11.86 0.23
N GLY A 147 4.72 12.23 -0.30
CA GLY A 147 5.59 13.22 0.35
C GLY A 147 6.49 12.69 1.44
N LEU A 148 6.70 11.38 1.51
CA LEU A 148 7.57 10.81 2.52
C LEU A 148 9.04 11.02 2.13
N LYS A 149 9.86 11.53 3.04
CA LYS A 149 11.29 11.79 2.80
C LYS A 149 12.15 10.62 3.28
N ILE A 150 13.13 10.24 2.48
CA ILE A 150 14.12 9.24 2.86
C ILE A 150 15.16 9.88 3.77
N VAL A 151 15.38 9.29 4.94
CA VAL A 151 16.37 9.75 5.92
C VAL A 151 17.72 9.08 5.70
N LYS A 152 17.70 7.77 5.46
CA LYS A 152 18.90 6.94 5.29
C LYS A 152 18.58 5.74 4.39
N VAL A 153 19.58 5.29 3.65
CA VAL A 153 19.57 4.04 2.88
C VAL A 153 20.70 3.16 3.40
N ASP A 154 20.42 1.89 3.66
CA ASP A 154 21.41 0.88 4.03
C ASP A 154 21.41 -0.22 2.97
N ALA A 155 22.41 -0.17 2.08
CA ALA A 155 22.52 -1.08 0.95
C ALA A 155 22.96 -2.50 1.36
N GLU A 156 23.67 -2.65 2.47
CA GLU A 156 24.13 -3.96 2.95
C GLU A 156 22.95 -4.81 3.44
N ARG A 157 22.02 -4.16 4.16
CA ARG A 157 20.85 -4.82 4.75
C ARG A 157 19.57 -4.66 3.92
N ASN A 158 19.64 -3.96 2.79
CA ASN A 158 18.49 -3.58 1.97
C ASN A 158 17.38 -2.86 2.76
N LEU A 159 17.78 -1.97 3.69
CA LEU A 159 16.85 -1.22 4.52
C LEU A 159 16.71 0.22 4.02
N LEU A 160 15.46 0.68 4.01
CA LEU A 160 15.08 2.05 3.69
C LEU A 160 14.48 2.71 4.93
N PHE A 161 15.04 3.84 5.33
CA PHE A 161 14.58 4.62 6.48
C PHE A 161 13.74 5.80 5.99
N VAL A 162 12.44 5.75 6.23
CA VAL A 162 11.48 6.75 5.75
C VAL A 162 10.93 7.56 6.91
N ARG A 163 10.92 8.90 6.78
CA ARG A 163 10.34 9.80 7.77
C ARG A 163 8.81 9.69 7.75
N GLY A 164 8.22 9.44 8.91
CA GLY A 164 6.76 9.40 9.09
C GLY A 164 6.15 8.00 9.07
N ALA A 165 4.82 7.96 9.02
CA ALA A 165 4.04 6.74 9.06
C ALA A 165 3.84 6.16 7.66
N VAL A 166 3.69 4.84 7.61
CA VAL A 166 3.51 4.08 6.38
C VAL A 166 2.20 3.28 6.47
N PRO A 167 1.44 3.15 5.36
CA PRO A 167 0.17 2.42 5.39
C PRO A 167 0.36 0.92 5.64
N GLY A 168 -0.13 0.44 6.78
CA GLY A 168 -0.32 -0.99 7.04
C GLY A 168 0.17 -1.45 8.41
N PRO A 169 0.02 -2.75 8.71
CA PRO A 169 0.65 -3.38 9.86
C PRO A 169 2.13 -3.64 9.64
N THR A 170 2.84 -3.98 10.70
CA THR A 170 4.20 -4.54 10.62
C THR A 170 4.17 -5.79 9.74
N ASN A 171 5.21 -5.97 8.91
CA ASN A 171 5.31 -7.02 7.88
C ASN A 171 4.23 -6.94 6.78
N GLY A 172 3.55 -5.79 6.65
CA GLY A 172 2.68 -5.51 5.53
C GLY A 172 3.49 -5.30 4.24
N LEU A 173 2.94 -5.76 3.12
CA LEU A 173 3.54 -5.51 1.81
C LEU A 173 3.41 -4.03 1.44
N LEU A 174 4.54 -3.44 1.05
CA LEU A 174 4.62 -2.07 0.61
C LEU A 174 5.14 -1.97 -0.82
N THR A 175 4.82 -0.87 -1.46
CA THR A 175 5.34 -0.51 -2.78
C THR A 175 5.87 0.91 -2.69
N VAL A 176 7.18 1.05 -2.79
CA VAL A 176 7.88 2.33 -2.72
C VAL A 176 8.18 2.79 -4.15
N ARG A 177 7.84 4.03 -4.47
CA ARG A 177 8.16 4.65 -5.77
C ARG A 177 8.67 6.05 -5.55
N LYS A 178 9.60 6.50 -6.40
CA LYS A 178 9.97 7.92 -6.48
C LYS A 178 8.72 8.74 -6.83
N GLN A 179 8.55 9.87 -6.13
CA GLN A 179 7.46 10.78 -6.43
C GLN A 179 7.90 11.80 -7.47
N GLY A 180 7.16 11.91 -8.58
CA GLY A 180 7.22 13.06 -9.47
C GLY A 180 6.14 14.07 -9.07
N GLY A 181 6.50 15.35 -8.93
CA GLY A 181 5.59 16.46 -8.59
C GLY A 181 5.55 16.82 -7.09
N ARG A 182 4.83 17.90 -6.78
CA ARG A 182 4.70 18.44 -5.40
C ARG A 182 4.09 17.42 -4.44
N SER A 183 4.58 17.40 -3.21
CA SER A 183 4.02 16.55 -2.16
C SER A 183 2.82 17.21 -1.47
N ARG A 184 2.05 16.43 -0.68
CA ARG A 184 1.00 16.99 0.18
C ARG A 184 1.55 17.76 1.39
N HIS A 185 2.88 17.70 1.60
CA HIS A 185 3.56 18.22 2.78
C HIS A 185 4.58 19.32 2.46
N ASP A 186 4.74 19.68 1.18
CA ASP A 186 5.45 20.89 0.72
C ASP A 186 4.43 22.04 0.62
#